data_AF-A0A2G9ZWT6-F1
#
_entry.id   AF-A0A2G9ZWT6-F1
#
_cell.length_a   1.000
_cell.length_b   1.000
_cell.length_c   1.000
_cell.angle_alpha   90.00
_cell.angle_beta   90.00
_cell.angle_gamma   90.00
#
_symmetry.space_group_name_H-M   'P 1'
#
loop_
_entity.id
_entity.type
_entity.pdbx_description
1 polymer ?
#
loop_
_entity_poly.entity_id
_entity_poly.type
_entity_poly.pdbx_seq_one_letter_code
_entity_poly.pdbx_strand_id
1 'polypeptide(L)'
;MNAVPPIRIRKINDASVNDKGCYILYWMISNRRVRCNFSLQRAVEWAVRLKKPIVVLEALRSGYPWASDRFHRFIIDGMADNIRMLQNHGFVHYYPYVEPHADAGKGLLANLAKESCIVITDDFPAFFLPKMVDAASKKIPVKLEAVDSNGLLPLRGTDRTYPTAFAFRRLLQKVLPDHLLAYPEIDPLKGLRLPAAVAPPETILKRWPEALNLMENGEVDLGRIPINHNVPPSRLKGGAREARKRLLEFIHRRLSGYETDRNHPDEDAASGLSPYLHFGHISAHEVFQEIADSEEWFIHKLSEKAQGKKYGWWGMRASAEAFLDELVTWRELGYNMCVFRKDYAQYESLPDWAKATLLTHEMDRRPYLYDRAALEDAQTHDPLWNAAQRQLVREGRIHNYLRMLWGKKILEWSLSPREAVEVMIELNNKYALDGRDPNSYSGIFWCLGRYDRPWGPERPILGKVRYMSTKNTARKLRIQDYLAAWGPEVEL
;
A
#
# COMPACT_ATOMS: atom_id res chain seq x y z
N MET A 1 -14.62 -24.48 0.19
CA MET A 1 -14.02 -23.23 0.65
C MET A 1 -12.86 -23.59 1.54
N ASN A 2 -11.66 -23.16 1.17
CA ASN A 2 -10.48 -23.36 2.01
C ASN A 2 -10.57 -22.46 3.24
N ALA A 3 -10.10 -22.96 4.40
CA ALA A 3 -10.05 -22.15 5.60
C ALA A 3 -8.92 -21.09 5.50
N VAL A 4 -9.16 -19.89 6.00
CA VAL A 4 -8.17 -18.84 6.16
C VAL A 4 -7.10 -19.35 7.14
N PRO A 5 -5.82 -19.33 6.77
CA PRO A 5 -4.75 -19.81 7.62
C PRO A 5 -4.75 -19.12 8.99
N PRO A 6 -4.70 -19.85 10.12
CA PRO A 6 -4.71 -19.26 11.45
C PRO A 6 -3.63 -18.20 11.68
N ILE A 7 -2.45 -18.36 11.06
CA ILE A 7 -1.34 -17.39 11.14
C ILE A 7 -1.69 -15.99 10.59
N ARG A 8 -2.71 -15.91 9.72
CA ARG A 8 -3.22 -14.65 9.16
C ARG A 8 -4.31 -14.02 10.04
N ILE A 9 -4.80 -14.69 11.08
CA ILE A 9 -5.90 -14.23 11.92
C ILE A 9 -5.36 -13.76 13.27
N ARG A 10 -5.62 -12.50 13.61
CA ARG A 10 -5.27 -11.92 14.91
C ARG A 10 -6.52 -11.60 15.72
N LYS A 11 -6.63 -12.19 16.91
CA LYS A 11 -7.62 -11.79 17.92
C LYS A 11 -7.26 -10.39 18.44
N ILE A 12 -8.20 -9.46 18.42
CA ILE A 12 -7.97 -8.04 18.77
C ILE A 12 -8.53 -7.68 20.15
N ASN A 13 -9.63 -8.32 20.56
CA ASN A 13 -10.23 -8.15 21.88
C ASN A 13 -10.62 -9.51 22.47
N ASP A 14 -10.96 -9.54 23.76
CA ASP A 14 -11.38 -10.76 24.48
C ASP A 14 -12.88 -11.00 24.50
N ALA A 15 -13.66 -10.17 23.81
CA ALA A 15 -15.10 -10.35 23.69
C ALA A 15 -15.45 -11.67 22.98
N SER A 16 -16.60 -12.23 23.34
CA SER A 16 -17.14 -13.45 22.75
C SER A 16 -17.91 -13.17 21.46
N VAL A 17 -18.14 -14.22 20.66
CA VAL A 17 -19.08 -14.15 19.53
C VAL A 17 -20.50 -14.00 20.08
N ASN A 18 -21.31 -13.16 19.44
CA ASN A 18 -22.71 -12.97 19.77
C ASN A 18 -23.60 -13.79 18.82
N ASP A 19 -24.00 -14.99 19.23
CA ASP A 19 -24.82 -15.87 18.38
C ASP A 19 -26.21 -15.29 18.04
N LYS A 20 -26.68 -14.30 18.81
CA LYS A 20 -27.94 -13.60 18.58
C LYS A 20 -27.83 -12.44 17.58
N GLY A 21 -26.62 -12.09 17.13
CA GLY A 21 -26.42 -11.04 16.13
C GLY A 21 -27.15 -11.31 14.81
N CYS A 22 -27.44 -10.25 14.07
CA CYS A 22 -28.19 -10.28 12.83
C CYS A 22 -27.33 -10.66 11.62
N TYR A 23 -26.04 -10.30 11.65
CA TYR A 23 -25.11 -10.46 10.52
C TYR A 23 -23.65 -10.60 10.99
N ILE A 24 -22.78 -11.02 10.07
CA ILE A 24 -21.33 -10.88 10.20
C ILE A 24 -20.93 -9.49 9.71
N LEU A 25 -20.18 -8.73 10.49
CA LEU A 25 -19.70 -7.40 10.07
C LEU A 25 -18.26 -7.49 9.55
N TYR A 26 -18.05 -7.22 8.27
CA TYR A 26 -16.72 -6.97 7.73
C TYR A 26 -16.45 -5.46 7.66
N TRP A 27 -15.55 -4.99 8.53
CA TRP A 27 -15.04 -3.63 8.53
C TRP A 27 -13.79 -3.53 7.64
N MET A 28 -14.02 -3.15 6.38
CA MET A 28 -13.01 -3.04 5.34
C MET A 28 -12.27 -1.70 5.47
N ILE A 29 -10.95 -1.75 5.68
CA ILE A 29 -10.13 -0.55 5.93
C ILE A 29 -8.93 -0.41 5.00
N SER A 30 -8.37 -1.52 4.50
CA SER A 30 -7.16 -1.53 3.67
C SER A 30 -7.19 -2.54 2.53
N ASN A 31 -8.03 -3.58 2.58
CA ASN A 31 -8.13 -4.57 1.50
C ASN A 31 -9.42 -4.36 0.72
N ARG A 32 -9.49 -3.22 0.01
CA ARG A 32 -10.68 -2.70 -0.68
C ARG A 32 -10.99 -3.44 -1.99
N ARG A 33 -11.23 -4.74 -1.87
CA ARG A 33 -11.56 -5.64 -2.99
C ARG A 33 -12.35 -6.85 -2.50
N VAL A 34 -13.11 -7.45 -3.41
CA VAL A 34 -13.83 -8.72 -3.17
C VAL A 34 -12.95 -9.93 -3.47
N ARG A 35 -12.17 -9.87 -4.55
CA ARG A 35 -11.35 -11.00 -5.04
C ARG A 35 -10.08 -11.20 -4.24
N CYS A 36 -9.68 -12.46 -4.05
CA CYS A 36 -8.41 -12.83 -3.41
C CYS A 36 -8.19 -12.07 -2.09
N ASN A 37 -9.22 -12.09 -1.22
CA ASN A 37 -9.26 -11.34 0.03
C ASN A 37 -9.53 -12.26 1.23
N PHE A 38 -8.49 -12.54 2.03
CA PHE A 38 -8.62 -13.35 3.25
C PHE A 38 -9.56 -12.73 4.28
N SER A 39 -9.64 -11.41 4.40
CA SER A 39 -10.55 -10.76 5.37
C SER A 39 -12.01 -11.02 5.02
N LEU A 40 -12.38 -10.87 3.74
CA LEU A 40 -13.72 -11.20 3.27
C LEU A 40 -13.99 -12.71 3.39
N GLN A 41 -13.03 -13.54 2.99
CA GLN A 41 -13.14 -15.00 3.14
C GLN A 41 -13.37 -15.41 4.59
N ARG A 42 -12.70 -14.76 5.55
CA ARG A 42 -12.91 -14.99 6.98
C ARG A 42 -14.31 -14.58 7.44
N ALA A 43 -14.83 -13.45 6.94
CA ALA A 43 -16.22 -13.06 7.20
C ALA A 43 -17.20 -14.11 6.65
N VAL A 44 -16.91 -14.65 5.47
CA VAL A 44 -17.71 -15.71 4.86
C VAL A 44 -17.68 -17.02 5.66
N GLU A 45 -16.53 -17.43 6.19
CA GLU A 45 -16.45 -18.61 7.07
C GLU A 45 -17.39 -18.50 8.27
N TRP A 46 -17.38 -17.34 8.92
CA TRP A 46 -18.29 -17.06 10.03
C TRP A 46 -19.76 -17.03 9.58
N ALA A 47 -20.02 -16.47 8.40
CA ALA A 47 -21.36 -16.39 7.83
C ALA A 47 -21.94 -17.79 7.57
N VAL A 48 -21.14 -18.68 6.99
CA VAL A 48 -21.49 -20.10 6.76
C VAL A 48 -21.67 -20.82 8.09
N ARG A 49 -20.74 -20.65 9.05
CA ARG A 49 -20.79 -21.31 10.35
C ARG A 49 -22.04 -20.92 11.16
N LEU A 50 -22.37 -19.64 11.21
CA LEU A 50 -23.48 -19.10 12.00
C LEU A 50 -24.79 -19.01 11.20
N LYS A 51 -24.76 -19.31 9.90
CA LYS A 51 -25.87 -19.16 8.96
C LYS A 51 -26.45 -17.74 9.02
N LYS A 52 -25.60 -16.73 8.84
CA LYS A 52 -25.94 -15.30 8.89
C LYS A 52 -25.55 -14.61 7.59
N PRO A 53 -26.25 -13.54 7.17
CA PRO A 53 -25.81 -12.68 6.10
C PRO A 53 -24.57 -11.86 6.51
N ILE A 54 -23.99 -11.14 5.56
CA ILE A 54 -22.80 -10.30 5.77
C ILE A 54 -23.16 -8.84 5.54
N VAL A 55 -22.68 -7.95 6.42
CA VAL A 55 -22.63 -6.51 6.18
C VAL A 55 -21.16 -6.13 5.96
N VAL A 56 -20.86 -5.46 4.85
CA VAL A 56 -19.52 -4.94 4.55
C VAL A 56 -19.53 -3.44 4.74
N LEU A 57 -18.91 -2.94 5.80
CA LEU A 57 -18.72 -1.52 6.04
C LEU A 57 -17.39 -1.08 5.42
N GLU A 58 -17.46 -0.22 4.40
CA GLU A 58 -16.30 0.49 3.87
C GLU A 58 -16.44 1.99 4.17
N ALA A 59 -15.77 2.44 5.23
CA ALA A 59 -15.82 3.83 5.68
C ALA A 59 -14.61 4.64 5.17
N LEU A 60 -14.88 5.82 4.61
CA LEU A 60 -13.90 6.82 4.21
C LEU A 60 -14.09 8.07 5.08
N ARG A 61 -13.21 8.21 6.07
CA ARG A 61 -13.12 9.37 6.97
C ARG A 61 -12.54 10.59 6.23
N SER A 62 -12.88 11.81 6.63
CA SER A 62 -12.30 13.04 6.08
C SER A 62 -11.16 13.59 6.96
N GLY A 63 -11.23 13.38 8.28
CA GLY A 63 -10.26 13.95 9.23
C GLY A 63 -8.99 13.12 9.44
N TYR A 64 -8.18 12.85 8.41
CA TYR A 64 -6.89 12.17 8.55
C TYR A 64 -5.73 12.94 7.87
N PRO A 65 -4.47 12.75 8.31
CA PRO A 65 -3.32 13.43 7.69
C PRO A 65 -3.26 13.18 6.18
N TRP A 66 -3.04 14.25 5.42
CA TRP A 66 -2.95 14.26 3.95
C TRP A 66 -4.22 13.87 3.21
N ALA A 67 -5.39 13.85 3.85
CA ALA A 67 -6.67 13.71 3.17
C ALA A 67 -6.81 14.76 2.05
N SER A 68 -7.10 14.32 0.83
CA SER A 68 -7.21 15.18 -0.35
C SER A 68 -8.17 14.61 -1.40
N ASP A 69 -8.53 15.44 -2.38
CA ASP A 69 -9.37 15.04 -3.52
C ASP A 69 -8.76 13.86 -4.27
N ARG A 70 -7.43 13.85 -4.45
CA ARG A 70 -6.68 12.74 -5.05
C ARG A 70 -6.98 11.40 -4.40
N PHE A 71 -6.82 11.31 -3.09
CA PHE A 71 -7.00 10.04 -2.38
C PHE A 71 -8.47 9.68 -2.27
N HIS A 72 -9.34 10.66 -2.02
CA HIS A 72 -10.78 10.41 -1.91
C HIS A 72 -11.36 9.91 -3.23
N ARG A 73 -11.05 10.57 -4.36
CA ARG A 73 -11.51 10.11 -5.68
C ARG A 73 -11.03 8.69 -5.98
N PHE A 74 -9.76 8.38 -5.72
CA PHE A 74 -9.20 7.05 -6.01
C PHE A 74 -9.85 5.95 -5.16
N ILE A 75 -10.13 6.20 -3.88
CA ILE A 75 -10.84 5.24 -3.01
C ILE A 75 -12.31 5.11 -3.43
N ILE A 76 -12.97 6.22 -3.75
CA ILE A 76 -14.38 6.26 -4.17
C ILE A 76 -14.58 5.50 -5.49
N ASP A 77 -13.64 5.59 -6.44
CA ASP A 77 -13.64 4.73 -7.64
C ASP A 77 -13.67 3.24 -7.26
N GLY A 78 -12.92 2.84 -6.23
CA GLY A 78 -12.91 1.49 -5.71
C GLY A 78 -14.21 1.08 -5.02
N MET A 79 -14.83 1.98 -4.26
CA MET A 79 -16.16 1.76 -3.70
C MET A 79 -17.21 1.50 -4.79
N ALA A 80 -17.16 2.23 -5.90
CA ALA A 80 -18.05 2.01 -7.04
C ALA A 80 -17.85 0.63 -7.69
N ASP A 81 -16.62 0.13 -7.76
CA ASP A 81 -16.35 -1.25 -8.20
C ASP A 81 -16.90 -2.29 -7.20
N ASN A 82 -16.72 -2.06 -5.89
CA ASN A 82 -17.25 -2.95 -4.85
C ASN A 82 -18.79 -3.04 -4.90
N ILE A 83 -19.50 -1.92 -5.14
CA ILE A 83 -20.96 -1.91 -5.37
C ILE A 83 -21.33 -2.88 -6.49
N ARG A 84 -20.69 -2.72 -7.66
CA ARG A 84 -20.98 -3.54 -8.85
C ARG A 84 -20.71 -5.02 -8.64
N MET A 85 -19.69 -5.36 -7.84
CA MET A 85 -19.33 -6.74 -7.56
C MET A 85 -20.27 -7.36 -6.51
N LEU A 86 -20.61 -6.63 -5.46
CA LEU A 86 -21.37 -7.15 -4.33
C LEU A 86 -22.89 -7.18 -4.57
N GLN A 87 -23.44 -6.33 -5.45
CA GLN A 87 -24.88 -6.30 -5.77
C GLN A 87 -25.44 -7.65 -6.26
N ASN A 88 -24.58 -8.51 -6.84
CA ASN A 88 -24.98 -9.82 -7.35
C ASN A 88 -25.06 -10.90 -6.26
N HIS A 89 -24.74 -10.56 -5.02
CA HIS A 89 -24.74 -11.50 -3.88
C HIS A 89 -25.82 -11.09 -2.87
N GLY A 90 -27.04 -11.59 -3.05
CA GLY A 90 -28.22 -11.22 -2.25
C GLY A 90 -28.18 -11.51 -0.74
N PHE A 91 -27.07 -12.05 -0.22
CA PHE A 91 -26.81 -12.26 1.20
C PHE A 91 -25.76 -11.28 1.78
N VAL A 92 -25.28 -10.34 0.96
CA VAL A 92 -24.32 -9.29 1.34
C VAL A 92 -25.00 -7.92 1.26
N HIS A 93 -24.95 -7.16 2.33
CA HIS A 93 -25.28 -5.73 2.35
C HIS A 93 -23.97 -4.93 2.32
N TYR A 94 -23.71 -4.22 1.23
CA TYR A 94 -22.54 -3.35 1.13
C TYR A 94 -22.89 -1.93 1.57
N TYR A 95 -22.20 -1.44 2.60
CA TYR A 95 -22.41 -0.15 3.23
C TYR A 95 -21.21 0.77 2.96
N PRO A 96 -21.21 1.52 1.84
CA PRO A 96 -20.24 2.56 1.58
C PRO A 96 -20.60 3.81 2.41
N TYR A 97 -19.67 4.28 3.24
CA TYR A 97 -19.86 5.49 4.02
C TYR A 97 -18.74 6.49 3.72
N VAL A 98 -19.09 7.67 3.22
CA VAL A 98 -18.16 8.79 3.02
C VAL A 98 -18.50 9.86 4.04
N GLU A 99 -17.54 10.19 4.90
CA GLU A 99 -17.73 11.10 6.02
C GLU A 99 -17.88 12.56 5.53
N PRO A 100 -19.05 13.19 5.67
CA PRO A 100 -19.32 14.51 5.10
C PRO A 100 -18.59 15.65 5.82
N HIS A 101 -18.32 15.51 7.12
CA HIS A 101 -17.54 16.45 7.91
C HIS A 101 -16.77 15.71 8.99
N ALA A 102 -15.74 16.33 9.55
CA ALA A 102 -14.91 15.71 10.59
C ALA A 102 -15.78 15.11 11.72
N ASP A 103 -15.44 13.88 12.13
CA ASP A 103 -16.09 13.10 13.18
C ASP A 103 -17.57 12.73 12.94
N ALA A 104 -18.15 12.97 11.76
CA ALA A 104 -19.53 12.55 11.47
C ALA A 104 -19.69 11.02 11.62
N GLY A 105 -18.67 10.24 11.26
CA GLY A 105 -18.67 8.78 11.37
C GLY A 105 -18.50 8.25 12.81
N LYS A 106 -18.32 9.13 13.80
CA LYS A 106 -18.03 8.74 15.18
C LYS A 106 -19.15 7.89 15.77
N GLY A 107 -18.81 6.63 16.07
CA GLY A 107 -19.73 5.66 16.68
C GLY A 107 -20.44 4.74 15.69
N LEU A 108 -20.30 4.96 14.37
CA LEU A 108 -20.91 4.10 13.34
C LEU A 108 -20.53 2.63 13.54
N LEU A 109 -19.22 2.32 13.52
CA LEU A 109 -18.70 0.96 13.70
C LEU A 109 -19.20 0.31 15.01
N ALA A 110 -19.19 1.05 16.11
CA ALA A 110 -19.61 0.52 17.41
C ALA A 110 -21.12 0.20 17.45
N ASN A 111 -21.96 0.98 16.77
CA ASN A 111 -23.40 0.71 16.70
C ASN A 111 -23.72 -0.45 15.76
N LEU A 112 -23.05 -0.55 14.60
CA LEU A 112 -23.15 -1.74 13.75
C LEU A 112 -22.68 -3.01 14.49
N ALA A 113 -21.58 -2.90 15.24
CA ALA A 113 -21.03 -4.04 15.95
C ALA A 113 -21.98 -4.62 17.01
N LYS A 114 -22.82 -3.80 17.65
CA LYS A 114 -23.83 -4.27 18.63
C LYS A 114 -24.85 -5.23 18.01
N GLU A 115 -25.19 -5.02 16.75
CA GLU A 115 -26.14 -5.84 16.00
C GLU A 115 -25.47 -7.03 15.30
N SER A 116 -24.14 -7.11 15.33
CA SER A 116 -23.37 -8.14 14.63
C SER A 116 -23.07 -9.35 15.52
N CYS A 117 -22.80 -10.50 14.90
CA CYS A 117 -22.28 -11.67 15.62
C CYS A 117 -20.80 -11.53 15.98
N ILE A 118 -20.03 -10.97 15.06
CA ILE A 118 -18.58 -10.82 15.12
C ILE A 118 -18.18 -9.74 14.12
N VAL A 119 -17.10 -9.02 14.44
CA VAL A 119 -16.46 -8.07 13.53
C VAL A 119 -15.16 -8.67 12.98
N ILE A 120 -15.03 -8.68 11.66
CA ILE A 120 -13.79 -8.98 10.94
C ILE A 120 -13.25 -7.66 10.38
N THR A 121 -11.95 -7.42 10.45
CA THR A 121 -11.30 -6.27 9.82
C THR A 121 -9.98 -6.66 9.16
N ASP A 122 -9.34 -5.72 8.48
CA ASP A 122 -8.05 -5.95 7.83
C ASP A 122 -6.89 -5.68 8.81
N ASP A 123 -5.83 -6.49 8.76
CA ASP A 123 -4.60 -6.26 9.53
C ASP A 123 -3.55 -5.53 8.68
N PHE A 124 -3.52 -4.20 8.74
CA PHE A 124 -2.51 -3.38 8.06
C PHE A 124 -1.56 -2.73 9.09
N PRO A 125 -0.22 -2.85 8.96
CA PRO A 125 0.69 -2.54 10.07
C PRO A 125 1.16 -1.08 10.14
N ALA A 126 0.77 -0.21 9.21
CA ALA A 126 1.28 1.16 9.13
C ALA A 126 0.18 2.23 9.15
N PHE A 127 0.64 3.48 9.17
CA PHE A 127 -0.19 4.68 9.27
C PHE A 127 -1.05 4.68 10.55
N PHE A 128 -2.23 5.31 10.52
CA PHE A 128 -3.11 5.37 11.69
C PHE A 128 -3.96 4.09 11.89
N LEU A 129 -3.98 3.15 10.92
CA LEU A 129 -4.87 2.00 10.93
C LEU A 129 -4.69 1.08 12.16
N PRO A 130 -3.46 0.70 12.59
CA PRO A 130 -3.29 -0.08 13.83
C PRO A 130 -3.87 0.62 15.06
N LYS A 131 -3.67 1.94 15.19
CA LYS A 131 -4.21 2.74 16.31
C LYS A 131 -5.73 2.81 16.25
N MET A 132 -6.31 2.89 15.05
CA MET A 132 -7.75 2.89 14.85
C MET A 132 -8.38 1.55 15.25
N VAL A 133 -7.76 0.43 14.87
CA VAL A 133 -8.20 -0.91 15.28
C VAL A 133 -8.08 -1.09 16.80
N ASP A 134 -6.98 -0.66 17.42
CA ASP A 134 -6.82 -0.67 18.88
C ASP A 134 -7.90 0.17 19.60
N ALA A 135 -8.18 1.38 19.10
CA ALA A 135 -9.22 2.23 19.66
C ALA A 135 -10.64 1.63 19.50
N ALA A 136 -10.90 0.94 18.38
CA ALA A 136 -12.17 0.25 18.13
C ALA A 136 -12.36 -0.97 19.05
N SER A 137 -11.27 -1.71 19.32
CA SER A 137 -11.28 -2.91 20.18
C SER A 137 -11.88 -2.67 21.57
N LYS A 138 -11.67 -1.45 22.10
CA LYS A 138 -12.16 -0.99 23.41
C LYS A 138 -13.65 -0.65 23.46
N LYS A 139 -14.29 -0.54 22.29
CA LYS A 139 -15.69 -0.08 22.15
C LYS A 139 -16.62 -1.12 21.53
N ILE A 140 -16.05 -2.15 20.90
CA ILE A 140 -16.80 -3.21 20.23
C ILE A 140 -17.18 -4.28 21.27
N PRO A 141 -18.48 -4.60 21.44
CA PRO A 141 -18.94 -5.53 22.47
C PRO A 141 -18.84 -7.01 22.06
N VAL A 142 -18.49 -7.29 20.80
CA VAL A 142 -18.37 -8.65 20.25
C VAL A 142 -16.93 -8.95 19.87
N LYS A 143 -16.64 -10.22 19.58
CA LYS A 143 -15.32 -10.62 19.08
C LYS A 143 -14.89 -9.77 17.88
N LEU A 144 -13.64 -9.32 17.89
CA LEU A 144 -12.98 -8.60 16.78
C LEU A 144 -11.73 -9.38 16.34
N GLU A 145 -11.70 -9.77 15.06
CA GLU A 145 -10.55 -10.40 14.42
C GLU A 145 -10.00 -9.46 13.33
N ALA A 146 -8.68 -9.24 13.29
CA ALA A 146 -8.02 -8.61 12.15
C ALA A 146 -7.33 -9.69 11.30
N VAL A 147 -7.47 -9.59 9.98
CA VAL A 147 -7.02 -10.61 9.04
C VAL A 147 -5.98 -10.03 8.08
N ASP A 148 -4.84 -10.70 7.96
CA ASP A 148 -3.78 -10.35 7.03
C ASP A 148 -4.11 -10.83 5.61
N SER A 149 -4.32 -9.87 4.71
CA SER A 149 -4.57 -10.09 3.28
C SER A 149 -3.65 -9.21 2.40
N ASN A 150 -2.45 -8.90 2.90
CA ASN A 150 -1.55 -7.90 2.32
C ASN A 150 -0.54 -8.46 1.30
N GLY A 151 0.04 -9.63 1.57
CA GLY A 151 1.17 -10.20 0.83
C GLY A 151 1.14 -11.73 0.84
N LEU A 152 2.04 -12.35 0.07
CA LEU A 152 2.16 -13.80 -0.04
C LEU A 152 2.69 -14.37 1.28
N LEU A 153 3.72 -13.78 1.88
CA LEU A 153 4.15 -14.15 3.22
C LEU A 153 3.19 -13.56 4.26
N PRO A 154 2.70 -14.36 5.23
CA PRO A 154 1.97 -13.81 6.36
C PRO A 154 2.80 -12.75 7.11
N LEU A 155 2.19 -11.63 7.51
CA LEU A 155 2.86 -10.53 8.22
C LEU A 155 3.68 -10.99 9.43
N ARG A 156 3.22 -12.06 10.10
CA ARG A 156 3.85 -12.68 11.27
C ARG A 156 4.40 -14.08 10.97
N GLY A 157 4.81 -14.33 9.72
CA GLY A 157 5.57 -15.52 9.30
C GLY A 157 7.02 -15.56 9.82
N THR A 158 7.42 -14.58 10.63
CA THR A 158 8.71 -14.46 11.31
C THR A 158 8.49 -13.73 12.63
N ASP A 159 9.50 -13.70 13.51
CA ASP A 159 9.48 -13.10 14.84
C ASP A 159 10.34 -11.83 14.98
N ARG A 160 10.97 -11.36 13.91
CA ARG A 160 11.97 -10.28 13.94
C ARG A 160 12.02 -9.47 12.65
N THR A 161 12.70 -8.31 12.72
CA THR A 161 13.05 -7.53 11.52
C THR A 161 14.29 -8.06 10.81
N TYR A 162 14.42 -7.74 9.53
CA TYR A 162 15.57 -8.11 8.72
C TYR A 162 16.35 -6.87 8.26
N PRO A 163 17.68 -6.84 8.41
CA PRO A 163 18.47 -5.64 8.13
C PRO A 163 18.74 -5.42 6.64
N THR A 164 18.51 -6.43 5.78
CA THR A 164 18.78 -6.36 4.34
C THR A 164 17.77 -7.20 3.56
N ALA A 165 17.55 -6.83 2.29
CA ALA A 165 16.76 -7.63 1.36
C ALA A 165 17.37 -9.02 1.12
N PHE A 166 18.70 -9.17 1.18
CA PHE A 166 19.33 -10.49 1.07
C PHE A 166 18.94 -11.43 2.23
N ALA A 167 19.00 -10.93 3.47
CA ALA A 167 18.64 -11.72 4.64
C ALA A 167 17.14 -12.06 4.64
N PHE A 168 16.29 -11.08 4.30
CA PHE A 168 14.84 -11.30 4.18
C PHE A 168 14.50 -12.28 3.06
N ARG A 169 15.14 -12.17 1.89
CA ARG A 169 14.94 -13.12 0.78
C ARG A 169 15.32 -14.54 1.18
N ARG A 170 16.41 -14.72 1.94
CA ARG A 170 16.78 -16.04 2.45
C ARG A 170 15.74 -16.62 3.40
N LEU A 171 15.09 -15.80 4.23
CA LEU A 171 13.94 -16.23 5.04
C LEU A 171 12.77 -16.60 4.13
N LEU A 172 12.36 -15.68 3.25
CA LEU A 172 11.24 -15.84 2.34
C LEU A 172 11.35 -17.15 1.56
N GLN A 173 12.52 -17.44 0.99
CA GLN A 173 12.77 -18.66 0.23
C GLN A 173 12.62 -19.95 1.05
N LYS A 174 12.76 -19.89 2.38
CA LYS A 174 12.56 -21.04 3.27
C LYS A 174 11.11 -21.20 3.71
N VAL A 175 10.44 -20.09 3.99
CA VAL A 175 9.15 -20.08 4.70
C VAL A 175 7.97 -19.90 3.74
N LEU A 176 8.15 -19.15 2.66
CA LEU A 176 7.10 -18.88 1.70
C LEU A 176 6.51 -20.15 1.04
N PRO A 177 7.28 -21.22 0.71
CA PRO A 177 6.71 -22.45 0.15
C PRO A 177 5.52 -23.02 0.95
N ASP A 178 5.61 -23.01 2.28
CA ASP A 178 4.56 -23.51 3.18
C ASP A 178 3.28 -22.66 3.16
N HIS A 179 3.39 -21.43 2.66
CA HIS A 179 2.29 -20.46 2.61
C HIS A 179 1.77 -20.21 1.20
N LEU A 180 2.52 -20.53 0.13
CA LEU A 180 2.10 -20.31 -1.26
C LEU A 180 0.87 -21.13 -1.63
N LEU A 181 0.72 -22.33 -1.06
CA LEU A 181 -0.45 -23.18 -1.28
C LEU A 181 -1.69 -22.70 -0.52
N ALA A 182 -1.48 -21.92 0.53
CA ALA A 182 -2.56 -21.29 1.28
C ALA A 182 -2.98 -20.01 0.55
N TYR A 183 -3.70 -20.19 -0.56
CA TYR A 183 -4.13 -19.14 -1.48
C TYR A 183 -5.54 -18.62 -1.11
N PRO A 184 -5.80 -17.30 -1.14
CA PRO A 184 -7.13 -16.77 -0.88
C PRO A 184 -8.07 -17.11 -2.04
N GLU A 185 -9.33 -17.46 -1.74
CA GLU A 185 -10.32 -17.77 -2.76
C GLU A 185 -10.46 -16.61 -3.75
N ILE A 186 -10.48 -16.92 -5.06
CA ILE A 186 -10.62 -15.91 -6.11
C ILE A 186 -11.94 -15.15 -5.94
N ASP A 187 -13.01 -15.87 -5.62
CA ASP A 187 -14.31 -15.31 -5.27
C ASP A 187 -14.86 -16.07 -4.06
N PRO A 188 -14.65 -15.57 -2.82
CA PRO A 188 -15.11 -16.24 -1.62
C PRO A 188 -16.64 -16.25 -1.50
N LEU A 189 -17.38 -15.49 -2.33
CA LEU A 189 -18.84 -15.43 -2.28
C LEU A 189 -19.51 -16.41 -3.27
N LYS A 190 -18.74 -16.99 -4.19
CA LYS A 190 -19.25 -17.84 -5.27
C LYS A 190 -19.96 -19.10 -4.76
N GLY A 191 -21.16 -19.34 -5.25
CA GLY A 191 -21.91 -20.59 -5.01
C GLY A 191 -22.47 -20.75 -3.60
N LEU A 192 -22.42 -19.72 -2.77
CA LEU A 192 -22.96 -19.77 -1.41
C LEU A 192 -24.48 -19.59 -1.38
N ARG A 193 -25.10 -20.23 -0.39
CA ARG A 193 -26.51 -20.07 -0.04
C ARG A 193 -26.59 -19.69 1.43
N LEU A 194 -26.82 -18.41 1.69
CA LEU A 194 -26.96 -17.84 3.02
C LEU A 194 -28.32 -17.12 3.10
N PRO A 195 -28.82 -16.79 4.30
CA PRO A 195 -30.00 -15.95 4.44
C PRO A 195 -29.83 -14.62 3.71
N ALA A 196 -30.96 -14.03 3.30
CA ALA A 196 -30.98 -12.75 2.59
C ALA A 196 -30.26 -11.65 3.38
N ALA A 197 -29.69 -10.69 2.66
CA ALA A 197 -29.01 -9.54 3.22
C ALA A 197 -29.94 -8.79 4.18
N VAL A 198 -29.38 -8.37 5.31
CA VAL A 198 -30.09 -7.57 6.31
C VAL A 198 -29.44 -6.19 6.31
N ALA A 199 -30.23 -5.18 5.98
CA ALA A 199 -29.78 -3.80 6.10
C ALA A 199 -29.57 -3.43 7.59
N PRO A 200 -28.63 -2.53 7.90
CA PRO A 200 -28.53 -1.93 9.23
C PRO A 200 -29.86 -1.30 9.68
N PRO A 201 -30.13 -1.22 10.99
CA PRO A 201 -31.30 -0.53 11.52
C PRO A 201 -31.49 0.89 10.96
N GLU A 202 -32.74 1.28 10.71
CA GLU A 202 -33.08 2.59 10.15
C GLU A 202 -32.52 3.77 10.98
N THR A 203 -32.41 3.59 12.31
CA THR A 203 -31.81 4.59 13.21
C THR A 203 -30.32 4.81 12.94
N ILE A 204 -29.58 3.77 12.54
CA ILE A 204 -28.18 3.87 12.10
C ILE A 204 -28.12 4.56 10.74
N LEU A 205 -28.96 4.13 9.79
CA LEU A 205 -28.97 4.69 8.43
C LEU A 205 -29.37 6.17 8.39
N LYS A 206 -30.32 6.60 9.23
CA LYS A 206 -30.69 8.03 9.37
C LYS A 206 -29.55 8.88 9.90
N ARG A 207 -28.75 8.35 10.83
CA ARG A 207 -27.63 9.07 11.43
C ARG A 207 -26.37 9.05 10.57
N TRP A 208 -26.12 7.93 9.89
CA TRP A 208 -24.97 7.72 9.02
C TRP A 208 -25.46 7.23 7.66
N PRO A 209 -25.98 8.12 6.81
CA PRO A 209 -26.51 7.71 5.51
C PRO A 209 -25.42 7.04 4.67
N GLU A 210 -25.81 6.00 3.94
CA GLU A 210 -24.93 5.39 2.95
C GLU A 210 -24.65 6.39 1.83
N ALA A 211 -23.50 6.26 1.17
CA ALA A 211 -23.15 7.08 0.02
C ALA A 211 -23.90 6.57 -1.24
N LEU A 212 -25.25 6.61 -1.21
CA LEU A 212 -26.14 6.08 -2.26
C LEU A 212 -25.89 6.71 -3.63
N ASN A 213 -25.46 7.97 -3.69
CA ASN A 213 -25.06 8.62 -4.94
C ASN A 213 -23.99 7.81 -5.69
N LEU A 214 -23.09 7.10 -4.99
CA LEU A 214 -22.13 6.19 -5.64
C LEU A 214 -22.82 5.03 -6.37
N MET A 215 -23.96 4.58 -5.87
CA MET A 215 -24.78 3.55 -6.49
C MET A 215 -25.60 4.11 -7.66
N GLU A 216 -26.05 5.36 -7.57
CA GLU A 216 -26.94 5.99 -8.55
C GLU A 216 -26.20 6.59 -9.77
N ASN A 217 -25.15 7.37 -9.55
CA ASN A 217 -24.42 8.07 -10.63
C ASN A 217 -22.89 7.89 -10.57
N GLY A 218 -22.35 7.21 -9.54
CA GLY A 218 -20.92 6.97 -9.40
C GLY A 218 -20.11 8.20 -8.99
N GLU A 219 -20.79 9.25 -8.54
CA GLU A 219 -20.20 10.53 -8.17
C GLU A 219 -20.46 10.88 -6.71
N VAL A 220 -19.46 11.53 -6.11
CA VAL A 220 -19.57 12.20 -4.83
C VAL A 220 -19.01 13.60 -5.04
N ASP A 221 -19.76 14.60 -4.61
CA ASP A 221 -19.31 15.99 -4.60
C ASP A 221 -18.21 16.15 -3.53
N LEU A 222 -16.96 16.03 -3.96
CA LEU A 222 -15.79 16.18 -3.08
C LEU A 222 -15.69 17.59 -2.49
N GLY A 223 -16.23 18.61 -3.18
CA GLY A 223 -16.11 20.01 -2.76
C GLY A 223 -16.84 20.33 -1.44
N ARG A 224 -17.66 19.42 -0.93
CA ARG A 224 -18.35 19.54 0.35
C ARG A 224 -17.63 18.84 1.51
N ILE A 225 -16.60 18.05 1.22
CA ILE A 225 -15.87 17.25 2.20
C ILE A 225 -14.68 18.08 2.70
N PRO A 226 -14.42 18.19 4.02
CA PRO A 226 -13.32 19.02 4.55
C PRO A 226 -11.96 18.34 4.38
N ILE A 227 -11.46 18.32 3.15
CA ILE A 227 -10.18 17.70 2.74
C ILE A 227 -9.35 18.70 1.94
N ASN A 228 -8.09 18.36 1.66
CA ASN A 228 -7.22 19.24 0.89
C ASN A 228 -7.60 19.23 -0.60
N HIS A 229 -8.24 20.30 -1.05
CA HIS A 229 -8.63 20.51 -2.46
C HIS A 229 -7.48 21.05 -3.34
N ASN A 230 -6.33 21.42 -2.77
CA ASN A 230 -5.15 21.85 -3.53
C ASN A 230 -4.37 20.67 -4.13
N VAL A 231 -4.73 19.43 -3.80
CA VAL A 231 -4.16 18.22 -4.39
C VAL A 231 -5.25 17.55 -5.23
N PRO A 232 -5.34 17.88 -6.53
CA PRO A 232 -6.46 17.47 -7.37
C PRO A 232 -6.46 15.96 -7.63
N PRO A 233 -7.60 15.40 -8.08
CA PRO A 233 -7.68 14.03 -8.57
C PRO A 233 -6.56 13.66 -9.55
N SER A 234 -6.02 12.45 -9.41
CA SER A 234 -5.10 11.90 -10.41
C SER A 234 -5.88 11.48 -11.66
N ARG A 235 -5.19 11.41 -12.81
CA ARG A 235 -5.71 10.75 -14.01
C ARG A 235 -5.91 9.24 -13.81
N LEU A 236 -5.21 8.65 -12.82
CA LEU A 236 -5.39 7.25 -12.46
C LEU A 236 -6.74 7.06 -11.77
N LYS A 237 -7.58 6.21 -12.36
CA LYS A 237 -8.82 5.73 -11.75
C LYS A 237 -8.52 4.59 -10.78
N GLY A 238 -9.17 4.61 -9.62
CA GLY A 238 -9.10 3.53 -8.64
C GLY A 238 -9.97 2.33 -9.00
N GLY A 239 -10.07 1.39 -8.07
CA GLY A 239 -10.88 0.18 -8.18
C GLY A 239 -10.17 -1.04 -8.76
N ALA A 240 -10.77 -2.20 -8.45
CA ALA A 240 -10.23 -3.51 -8.78
C ALA A 240 -10.24 -3.80 -10.29
N ARG A 241 -11.20 -3.24 -11.04
CA ARG A 241 -11.29 -3.43 -12.50
C ARG A 241 -10.12 -2.76 -13.20
N GLU A 242 -9.82 -1.51 -12.86
CA GLU A 242 -8.67 -0.78 -13.42
C GLU A 242 -7.35 -1.39 -12.99
N ALA A 243 -7.25 -1.85 -11.73
CA ALA A 243 -6.07 -2.57 -11.26
C ALA A 243 -5.79 -3.83 -12.09
N ARG A 244 -6.81 -4.65 -12.35
CA ARG A 244 -6.69 -5.89 -13.14
C ARG A 244 -6.37 -5.59 -14.60
N LYS A 245 -7.01 -4.58 -15.20
CA LYS A 245 -6.67 -4.12 -16.56
C LYS A 245 -5.19 -3.77 -16.67
N ARG A 246 -4.67 -3.01 -15.70
CA ARG A 246 -3.26 -2.59 -15.69
C ARG A 246 -2.29 -3.75 -15.45
N LEU A 247 -2.66 -4.72 -14.61
CA LEU A 247 -1.91 -5.97 -14.41
C LEU A 247 -1.80 -6.75 -15.73
N LEU A 248 -2.91 -6.99 -16.41
CA LEU A 248 -2.91 -7.73 -17.67
C LEU A 248 -2.11 -6.99 -18.74
N GLU A 249 -2.26 -5.67 -18.87
CA GLU A 249 -1.45 -4.87 -19.78
C GLU A 249 0.05 -4.99 -19.47
N PHE A 250 0.43 -4.94 -18.19
CA PHE A 250 1.82 -5.14 -17.77
C PHE A 250 2.35 -6.51 -18.19
N ILE A 251 1.62 -7.60 -17.89
CA ILE A 251 2.03 -8.97 -18.23
C ILE A 251 2.22 -9.12 -19.75
N HIS A 252 1.26 -8.65 -20.55
CA HIS A 252 1.28 -8.86 -22.00
C HIS A 252 2.27 -7.97 -22.75
N ARG A 253 2.57 -6.77 -22.23
CA ARG A 253 3.33 -5.76 -23.00
C ARG A 253 4.68 -5.39 -22.41
N ARG A 254 4.86 -5.51 -21.10
CA ARG A 254 6.00 -4.88 -20.39
C ARG A 254 6.77 -5.83 -19.49
N LEU A 255 6.18 -6.94 -19.05
CA LEU A 255 6.84 -7.90 -18.15
C LEU A 255 8.12 -8.46 -18.78
N SER A 256 8.12 -8.78 -20.08
CA SER A 256 9.29 -9.32 -20.78
C SER A 256 10.52 -8.39 -20.72
N GLY A 257 10.32 -7.07 -20.85
CA GLY A 257 11.37 -6.04 -20.74
C GLY A 257 11.56 -5.49 -19.33
N TYR A 258 10.82 -5.96 -18.32
CA TYR A 258 10.82 -5.34 -17.00
C TYR A 258 12.22 -5.28 -16.38
N GLU A 259 13.02 -6.35 -16.48
CA GLU A 259 14.36 -6.38 -15.91
C GLU A 259 15.28 -5.30 -16.50
N THR A 260 15.24 -5.13 -17.81
CA THR A 260 16.10 -4.20 -18.56
C THR A 260 15.61 -2.77 -18.42
N ASP A 261 14.30 -2.55 -18.52
CA ASP A 261 13.74 -1.22 -18.80
C ASP A 261 13.17 -0.51 -17.57
N ARG A 262 12.90 -1.22 -16.46
CA ARG A 262 12.31 -0.62 -15.23
C ARG A 262 13.07 0.57 -14.63
N ASN A 263 14.34 0.72 -14.98
CA ASN A 263 15.16 1.82 -14.49
C ASN A 263 15.15 3.03 -15.43
N HIS A 264 14.65 2.91 -16.66
CA HIS A 264 14.66 3.95 -17.69
C HIS A 264 13.33 4.74 -17.65
N PRO A 265 13.33 6.01 -17.21
CA PRO A 265 12.11 6.81 -17.11
C PRO A 265 11.29 6.95 -18.40
N ASP A 266 11.94 6.92 -19.57
CA ASP A 266 11.27 7.04 -20.87
C ASP A 266 10.46 5.78 -21.26
N GLU A 267 10.72 4.62 -20.66
CA GLU A 267 10.13 3.33 -21.10
C GLU A 267 8.80 2.98 -20.44
N ASP A 268 8.42 3.66 -19.34
CA ASP A 268 7.27 3.32 -18.48
C ASP A 268 7.09 1.81 -18.21
N ALA A 269 8.21 1.07 -18.09
CA ALA A 269 8.21 -0.39 -18.05
C ALA A 269 7.67 -0.98 -16.73
N ALA A 270 7.51 -0.15 -15.70
CA ALA A 270 6.96 -0.58 -14.41
C ALA A 270 5.46 -0.90 -14.51
N SER A 271 4.99 -1.85 -13.69
CA SER A 271 3.58 -2.28 -13.72
C SER A 271 2.57 -1.14 -13.46
N GLY A 272 2.96 -0.14 -12.66
CA GLY A 272 2.07 0.92 -12.20
C GLY A 272 1.00 0.42 -11.22
N LEU A 273 1.23 -0.73 -10.58
CA LEU A 273 0.31 -1.35 -9.63
C LEU A 273 0.41 -0.80 -8.20
N SER A 274 1.41 0.02 -7.88
CA SER A 274 1.63 0.46 -6.49
C SER A 274 0.44 1.21 -5.87
N PRO A 275 -0.30 2.11 -6.58
CA PRO A 275 -1.52 2.72 -6.03
C PRO A 275 -2.60 1.68 -5.67
N TYR A 276 -2.77 0.68 -6.54
CA TYR A 276 -3.80 -0.35 -6.39
C TYR A 276 -3.44 -1.36 -5.31
N LEU A 277 -2.17 -1.72 -5.18
CA LEU A 277 -1.66 -2.56 -4.10
C LEU A 277 -1.73 -1.84 -2.74
N HIS A 278 -1.50 -0.52 -2.72
CA HIS A 278 -1.57 0.30 -1.51
C HIS A 278 -3.00 0.38 -0.95
N PHE A 279 -3.97 0.77 -1.80
CA PHE A 279 -5.38 0.85 -1.40
C PHE A 279 -6.10 -0.51 -1.38
N GLY A 280 -5.38 -1.59 -1.75
CA GLY A 280 -5.89 -2.95 -1.69
C GLY A 280 -6.93 -3.29 -2.75
N HIS A 281 -6.97 -2.55 -3.86
CA HIS A 281 -7.81 -2.80 -5.03
C HIS A 281 -7.38 -4.07 -5.81
N ILE A 282 -6.15 -4.55 -5.62
CA ILE A 282 -5.68 -5.83 -6.15
C ILE A 282 -4.85 -6.58 -5.12
N SER A 283 -4.95 -7.92 -5.12
CA SER A 283 -4.19 -8.78 -4.21
C SER A 283 -2.80 -9.06 -4.76
N ALA A 284 -1.78 -9.10 -3.89
CA ALA A 284 -0.47 -9.63 -4.27
C ALA A 284 -0.54 -11.10 -4.72
N HIS A 285 -1.50 -11.87 -4.19
CA HIS A 285 -1.78 -13.24 -4.64
C HIS A 285 -2.32 -13.28 -6.06
N GLU A 286 -3.25 -12.37 -6.41
CA GLU A 286 -3.78 -12.28 -7.78
C GLU A 286 -2.70 -11.84 -8.76
N VAL A 287 -1.85 -10.87 -8.39
CA VAL A 287 -0.71 -10.48 -9.21
C VAL A 287 0.26 -11.64 -9.43
N PHE A 288 0.60 -12.37 -8.36
CA PHE A 288 1.48 -13.54 -8.45
C PHE A 288 0.88 -14.64 -9.32
N GLN A 289 -0.40 -14.95 -9.16
CA GLN A 289 -1.07 -16.00 -9.93
C GLN A 289 -1.08 -15.69 -11.42
N GLU A 290 -1.45 -14.47 -11.82
CA GLU A 290 -1.50 -14.12 -13.25
C GLU A 290 -0.10 -14.14 -13.89
N ILE A 291 0.95 -13.81 -13.13
CA ILE A 291 2.34 -13.96 -13.58
C ILE A 291 2.72 -15.44 -13.67
N ALA A 292 2.41 -16.23 -12.62
CA ALA A 292 2.70 -17.65 -12.60
C ALA A 292 2.03 -18.37 -13.78
N ASP A 293 0.77 -18.04 -14.09
CA ASP A 293 0.06 -18.55 -15.24
C ASP A 293 0.74 -18.17 -16.56
N SER A 294 1.15 -16.90 -16.72
CA SER A 294 1.88 -16.44 -17.92
C SER A 294 3.27 -17.05 -18.11
N GLU A 295 3.88 -17.53 -17.02
CA GLU A 295 5.18 -18.20 -16.98
C GLU A 295 5.05 -19.74 -16.98
N GLU A 296 3.82 -20.26 -17.13
CA GLU A 296 3.49 -21.69 -17.03
C GLU A 296 4.11 -22.33 -15.78
N TRP A 297 4.03 -21.61 -14.66
CA TRP A 297 4.74 -21.93 -13.44
C TRP A 297 3.91 -22.82 -12.50
N PHE A 298 4.60 -23.73 -11.81
CA PHE A 298 4.04 -24.56 -10.75
C PHE A 298 5.06 -24.75 -9.64
N ILE A 299 4.59 -25.09 -8.44
CA ILE A 299 5.40 -25.05 -7.20
C ILE A 299 6.68 -25.89 -7.22
N HIS A 300 6.72 -26.99 -7.99
CA HIS A 300 7.93 -27.83 -8.11
C HIS A 300 9.07 -27.18 -8.92
N LYS A 301 8.85 -26.04 -9.57
CA LYS A 301 9.92 -25.23 -10.17
C LYS A 301 10.75 -24.48 -9.12
N LEU A 302 10.29 -24.40 -7.87
CA LEU A 302 11.05 -23.78 -6.79
C LEU A 302 12.39 -24.49 -6.54
N SER A 303 13.45 -23.71 -6.36
CA SER A 303 14.72 -24.26 -5.91
C SER A 303 14.65 -24.69 -4.45
N GLU A 304 15.11 -25.91 -4.15
CA GLU A 304 15.25 -26.41 -2.78
C GLU A 304 16.23 -25.58 -1.93
N LYS A 305 17.11 -24.81 -2.56
CA LYS A 305 18.17 -24.06 -1.87
C LYS A 305 17.77 -22.61 -1.66
N ALA A 306 17.48 -22.26 -0.40
CA ALA A 306 17.31 -20.87 0.03
C ALA A 306 18.66 -20.14 0.16
N GLN A 307 19.13 -19.55 -0.94
CA GLN A 307 20.43 -18.86 -1.04
C GLN A 307 20.35 -17.33 -0.88
N GLY A 308 19.16 -16.76 -0.76
CA GLY A 308 18.95 -15.30 -0.72
C GLY A 308 19.25 -14.59 -2.05
N LYS A 309 19.43 -15.36 -3.14
CA LYS A 309 19.63 -14.84 -4.50
C LYS A 309 18.32 -14.34 -5.09
N LYS A 310 18.39 -13.22 -5.82
CA LYS A 310 17.27 -12.64 -6.54
C LYS A 310 16.71 -13.57 -7.61
N TYR A 311 17.60 -14.31 -8.28
CA TYR A 311 17.26 -15.16 -9.42
C TYR A 311 17.48 -16.65 -9.15
N GLY A 312 16.75 -17.48 -9.90
CA GLY A 312 16.84 -18.94 -9.97
C GLY A 312 16.07 -19.67 -8.87
N TRP A 313 15.47 -18.95 -7.91
CA TRP A 313 14.67 -19.60 -6.86
C TRP A 313 13.25 -19.89 -7.31
N TRP A 314 12.63 -19.00 -8.09
CA TRP A 314 11.29 -19.24 -8.61
C TRP A 314 11.32 -20.21 -9.78
N GLY A 315 12.38 -20.18 -10.60
CA GLY A 315 12.43 -20.97 -11.83
C GLY A 315 11.55 -20.38 -12.94
N MET A 316 11.34 -19.06 -12.90
CA MET A 316 10.69 -18.27 -13.95
C MET A 316 11.75 -17.52 -14.77
N ARG A 317 11.35 -16.82 -15.84
CA ARG A 317 12.28 -15.97 -16.58
C ARG A 317 12.80 -14.81 -15.72
N ALA A 318 13.97 -14.29 -16.06
CA ALA A 318 14.64 -13.25 -15.28
C ALA A 318 13.78 -12.00 -15.07
N SER A 319 13.00 -11.58 -16.06
CA SER A 319 12.08 -10.44 -15.92
C SER A 319 10.94 -10.68 -14.93
N ALA A 320 10.36 -11.89 -14.89
CA ALA A 320 9.37 -12.27 -13.90
C ALA A 320 9.98 -12.33 -12.50
N GLU A 321 11.13 -12.98 -12.33
CA GLU A 321 11.83 -13.02 -11.04
C GLU A 321 12.28 -11.63 -10.57
N ALA A 322 12.67 -10.75 -11.49
CA ALA A 322 12.98 -9.37 -11.19
C ALA A 322 11.77 -8.60 -10.67
N PHE A 323 10.58 -8.84 -11.22
CA PHE A 323 9.34 -8.24 -10.74
C PHE A 323 8.90 -8.84 -9.39
N LEU A 324 8.99 -10.17 -9.23
CA LEU A 324 8.66 -10.85 -7.97
C LEU A 324 9.61 -10.46 -6.82
N ASP A 325 10.86 -10.11 -7.11
CA ASP A 325 11.76 -9.54 -6.10
C ASP A 325 11.20 -8.22 -5.54
N GLU A 326 10.62 -7.37 -6.39
CA GLU A 326 9.98 -6.14 -5.91
C GLU A 326 8.64 -6.40 -5.21
N LEU A 327 7.78 -7.25 -5.80
CA LEU A 327 6.44 -7.54 -5.29
C LEU A 327 6.44 -8.31 -3.96
N VAL A 328 7.40 -9.24 -3.79
CA VAL A 328 7.40 -10.20 -2.67
C VAL A 328 8.58 -9.95 -1.73
N THR A 329 9.78 -9.63 -2.23
CA THR A 329 10.92 -9.37 -1.32
C THR A 329 10.91 -7.94 -0.79
N TRP A 330 11.01 -6.93 -1.66
CA TRP A 330 11.13 -5.53 -1.21
C TRP A 330 9.85 -5.03 -0.55
N ARG A 331 8.70 -5.36 -1.15
CA ARG A 331 7.42 -4.94 -0.59
C ARG A 331 7.18 -5.56 0.79
N GLU A 332 7.36 -6.87 0.94
CA GLU A 332 7.09 -7.54 2.22
C GLU A 332 8.16 -7.25 3.28
N LEU A 333 9.38 -6.88 2.89
CA LEU A 333 10.37 -6.34 3.82
C LEU A 333 9.89 -5.03 4.47
N GLY A 334 9.17 -4.19 3.71
CA GLY A 334 8.53 -3.00 4.27
C GLY A 334 7.46 -3.35 5.30
N TYR A 335 6.59 -4.30 4.97
CA TYR A 335 5.59 -4.81 5.91
C TYR A 335 6.22 -5.41 7.17
N ASN A 336 7.27 -6.23 7.03
CA ASN A 336 8.03 -6.80 8.14
C ASN A 336 8.51 -5.71 9.11
N MET A 337 9.11 -4.64 8.62
CA MET A 337 9.55 -3.52 9.44
C MET A 337 8.42 -2.87 10.23
N CYS A 338 7.29 -2.56 9.56
CA CYS A 338 6.16 -1.90 10.22
C CYS A 338 5.44 -2.81 11.23
N VAL A 339 5.47 -4.13 11.06
CA VAL A 339 4.90 -5.09 12.01
C VAL A 339 5.71 -5.11 13.32
N PHE A 340 7.04 -5.18 13.23
CA PHE A 340 7.89 -5.43 14.39
C PHE A 340 8.46 -4.17 15.06
N ARG A 341 8.34 -3.01 14.42
CA ARG A 341 8.91 -1.76 14.96
C ARG A 341 7.93 -0.61 14.89
N LYS A 342 7.55 -0.03 16.04
CA LYS A 342 6.61 1.09 16.12
C LYS A 342 7.20 2.43 15.64
N ASP A 343 8.51 2.55 15.65
CA ASP A 343 9.28 3.72 15.26
C ASP A 343 9.77 3.65 13.80
N TYR A 344 9.16 2.81 12.95
CA TYR A 344 9.57 2.60 11.55
C TYR A 344 9.65 3.87 10.69
N ALA A 345 8.97 4.95 11.11
CA ALA A 345 8.92 6.25 10.44
C ALA A 345 9.73 7.34 11.15
N GLN A 346 10.57 6.98 12.14
CA GLN A 346 11.41 7.92 12.90
C GLN A 346 12.88 7.80 12.50
N TYR A 347 13.66 8.88 12.47
CA TYR A 347 15.08 8.87 12.09
C TYR A 347 15.91 7.83 12.87
N GLU A 348 15.60 7.65 14.15
CA GLU A 348 16.22 6.70 15.09
C GLU A 348 16.22 5.25 14.59
N SER A 349 15.30 4.94 13.68
CA SER A 349 15.15 3.63 13.09
C SER A 349 16.22 3.23 12.10
N LEU A 350 17.05 4.17 11.68
CA LEU A 350 18.19 3.89 10.83
C LEU A 350 19.21 2.97 11.52
N PRO A 351 19.93 2.15 10.74
CA PRO A 351 21.01 1.34 11.28
C PRO A 351 22.11 2.23 11.86
N ASP A 352 22.81 1.74 12.89
CA ASP A 352 23.78 2.54 13.64
C ASP A 352 24.91 3.10 12.76
N TRP A 353 25.35 2.35 11.74
CA TRP A 353 26.36 2.84 10.79
C TRP A 353 25.89 4.09 10.02
N ALA A 354 24.61 4.15 9.66
CA ALA A 354 24.04 5.26 8.90
C ALA A 354 23.89 6.49 9.81
N LYS A 355 23.40 6.31 11.04
CA LYS A 355 23.33 7.38 12.03
C LYS A 355 24.71 7.95 12.34
N ALA A 356 25.72 7.09 12.54
CA ALA A 356 27.08 7.51 12.87
C ALA A 356 27.74 8.33 11.75
N THR A 357 27.63 7.89 10.48
CA THR A 357 28.22 8.63 9.36
C THR A 357 27.47 9.94 9.12
N LEU A 358 26.14 9.96 9.21
CA LEU A 358 25.35 11.18 9.05
C LEU A 358 25.62 12.20 10.17
N LEU A 359 25.80 11.75 11.41
CA LEU A 359 26.19 12.62 12.53
C LEU A 359 27.58 13.22 12.31
N THR A 360 28.55 12.42 11.83
CA THR A 360 29.91 12.89 11.55
C THR A 360 29.92 14.04 10.54
N HIS A 361 29.00 14.01 9.57
CA HIS A 361 28.90 14.98 8.49
C HIS A 361 27.81 16.05 8.71
N GLU A 362 27.24 16.14 9.91
CA GLU A 362 26.13 17.05 10.21
C GLU A 362 26.52 18.54 10.13
N MET A 363 27.81 18.85 10.32
CA MET A 363 28.32 20.22 10.25
C MET A 363 28.95 20.58 8.90
N ASP A 364 28.92 19.67 7.93
CA ASP A 364 29.46 19.94 6.60
C ASP A 364 28.69 21.09 5.94
N ARG A 365 29.39 21.94 5.19
CA ARG A 365 28.74 23.03 4.44
C ARG A 365 27.91 22.43 3.30
N ARG A 366 26.61 22.75 3.27
CA ARG A 366 25.71 22.39 2.16
C ARG A 366 25.81 23.45 1.07
N PRO A 367 26.13 23.10 -0.18
CA PRO A 367 26.16 24.07 -1.29
C PRO A 367 24.79 24.69 -1.57
N TYR A 368 23.72 23.93 -1.35
CA TYR A 368 22.33 24.35 -1.52
C TYR A 368 21.54 23.95 -0.29
N LEU A 369 20.67 24.86 0.18
CA LEU A 369 19.67 24.59 1.20
C LEU A 369 18.33 25.06 0.66
N TYR A 370 17.36 24.16 0.65
CA TYR A 370 15.99 24.47 0.25
C TYR A 370 15.06 24.23 1.42
N ASP A 371 14.14 25.17 1.64
CA ASP A 371 13.02 24.90 2.51
C ASP A 371 12.02 23.94 1.84
N ARG A 372 11.05 23.48 2.61
CA ARG A 372 10.04 22.54 2.12
C ARG A 372 9.21 23.12 0.97
N ALA A 373 8.93 24.43 0.96
CA ALA A 373 8.10 25.05 -0.08
C ALA A 373 8.82 25.06 -1.43
N ALA A 374 10.09 25.45 -1.46
CA ALA A 374 10.92 25.41 -2.66
C ALA A 374 11.07 23.99 -3.21
N LEU A 375 11.19 22.99 -2.32
CA LEU A 375 11.19 21.58 -2.72
C LEU A 375 9.81 21.15 -3.24
N GLU A 376 8.73 21.51 -2.56
CA GLU A 376 7.36 21.18 -2.97
C GLU A 376 7.02 21.71 -4.37
N ASP A 377 7.36 22.97 -4.64
CA ASP A 377 7.08 23.70 -5.88
C ASP A 377 8.09 23.42 -7.00
N ALA A 378 9.02 22.48 -6.79
CA ALA A 378 10.04 22.10 -7.76
C ALA A 378 10.92 23.28 -8.20
N GLN A 379 11.36 24.10 -7.24
CA GLN A 379 12.17 25.29 -7.42
C GLN A 379 13.62 25.08 -6.98
N THR A 380 14.23 23.98 -7.42
CA THR A 380 15.66 23.72 -7.19
C THR A 380 16.51 24.08 -8.40
N HIS A 381 17.82 24.13 -8.23
CA HIS A 381 18.77 24.29 -9.33
C HIS A 381 18.83 23.06 -10.27
N ASP A 382 18.23 21.93 -9.87
CA ASP A 382 18.36 20.65 -10.57
C ASP A 382 17.10 20.35 -11.41
N PRO A 383 17.18 20.45 -12.75
CA PRO A 383 16.01 20.27 -13.61
C PRO A 383 15.45 18.84 -13.59
N LEU A 384 16.28 17.81 -13.38
CA LEU A 384 15.81 16.43 -13.30
C LEU A 384 15.09 16.18 -11.98
N TRP A 385 15.60 16.74 -10.88
CA TRP A 385 14.91 16.68 -9.60
C TRP A 385 13.56 17.40 -9.66
N ASN A 386 13.53 18.61 -10.24
CA ASN A 386 12.30 19.37 -10.43
C ASN A 386 11.27 18.59 -11.28
N ALA A 387 11.72 17.93 -12.35
CA ALA A 387 10.87 17.06 -13.17
C ALA A 387 10.31 15.87 -12.39
N ALA A 388 11.12 15.24 -11.53
CA ALA A 388 10.67 14.17 -10.64
C ALA A 388 9.59 14.66 -9.64
N GLN A 389 9.81 15.82 -9.04
CA GLN A 389 8.85 16.45 -8.13
C GLN A 389 7.55 16.83 -8.85
N ARG A 390 7.62 17.40 -10.06
CA ARG A 390 6.41 17.74 -10.82
C ARG A 390 5.60 16.53 -11.24
N GLN A 391 6.25 15.41 -11.60
CA GLN A 391 5.54 14.15 -11.85
C GLN A 391 4.79 13.71 -10.58
N LEU A 392 5.46 13.73 -9.42
CA LEU A 392 4.84 13.39 -8.14
C LEU A 392 3.61 14.27 -7.86
N VAL A 393 3.76 15.59 -7.95
CA VAL A 393 2.69 16.56 -7.66
C VAL A 393 1.53 16.44 -8.65
N ARG A 394 1.81 16.31 -9.95
CA ARG A 394 0.76 16.29 -11.00
C ARG A 394 0.10 14.91 -11.08
N GLU A 395 0.87 13.83 -11.21
CA GLU A 395 0.32 12.48 -11.42
C GLU A 395 0.04 11.70 -10.14
N GLY A 396 0.69 12.04 -9.03
CA GLY A 396 0.59 11.27 -7.79
C GLY A 396 1.39 9.97 -7.85
N ARG A 397 2.33 9.90 -8.78
CA ARG A 397 3.33 8.84 -8.91
C ARG A 397 4.67 9.48 -9.27
N ILE A 398 5.74 8.80 -8.92
CA ILE A 398 7.11 9.19 -9.27
C ILE A 398 7.85 7.94 -9.75
N HIS A 399 8.58 8.04 -10.85
CA HIS A 399 9.35 6.92 -11.37
C HIS A 399 10.33 6.40 -10.31
N ASN A 400 10.39 5.07 -10.09
CA ASN A 400 11.09 4.51 -8.93
C ASN A 400 12.59 4.88 -8.86
N TYR A 401 13.29 4.85 -9.99
CA TYR A 401 14.69 5.27 -10.02
C TYR A 401 14.85 6.76 -9.64
N LEU A 402 13.92 7.60 -10.09
CA LEU A 402 13.92 9.02 -9.77
C LEU A 402 13.46 9.27 -8.34
N ARG A 403 12.62 8.42 -7.74
CA ARG A 403 12.27 8.47 -6.31
C ARG A 403 13.51 8.32 -5.41
N MET A 404 14.43 7.43 -5.78
CA MET A 404 15.71 7.26 -5.10
C MET A 404 16.62 8.48 -5.24
N LEU A 405 16.73 9.04 -6.46
CA LEU A 405 17.48 10.28 -6.69
C LEU A 405 16.85 11.43 -5.90
N TRP A 406 15.54 11.57 -5.98
CA TRP A 406 14.74 12.59 -5.32
C TRP A 406 14.99 12.64 -3.82
N GLY A 407 14.88 11.49 -3.13
CA GLY A 407 15.11 11.42 -1.68
C GLY A 407 16.56 11.68 -1.27
N LYS A 408 17.52 11.21 -2.08
CA LYS A 408 18.95 11.47 -1.82
C LYS A 408 19.32 12.94 -1.98
N LYS A 409 18.69 13.64 -2.93
CA LYS A 409 18.88 15.07 -3.11
C LYS A 409 18.22 15.91 -2.03
N ILE A 410 17.05 15.51 -1.52
CA ILE A 410 16.49 16.14 -0.32
C ILE A 410 17.47 16.01 0.85
N LEU A 411 18.04 14.83 1.09
CA LEU A 411 19.07 14.65 2.13
C LEU A 411 20.30 15.56 1.91
N GLU A 412 20.74 15.75 0.67
CA GLU A 412 21.88 16.61 0.34
C GLU A 412 21.58 18.10 0.51
N TRP A 413 20.31 18.51 0.45
CA TRP A 413 19.88 19.92 0.43
C TRP A 413 19.03 20.36 1.63
N SER A 414 18.92 19.53 2.67
CA SER A 414 18.29 19.89 3.94
C SER A 414 19.34 20.27 4.99
N LEU A 415 18.92 21.05 6.00
CA LEU A 415 19.81 21.46 7.09
C LEU A 415 20.31 20.25 7.89
N SER A 416 19.45 19.25 8.09
CA SER A 416 19.78 18.02 8.80
C SER A 416 19.17 16.78 8.16
N PRO A 417 19.71 15.57 8.43
CA PRO A 417 19.09 14.32 8.03
C PRO A 417 17.68 14.11 8.59
N ARG A 418 17.37 14.68 9.77
CA ARG A 418 16.04 14.61 10.39
C ARG A 418 15.03 15.44 9.62
N GLU A 419 15.38 16.68 9.31
CA GLU A 419 14.56 17.55 8.46
C GLU A 419 14.34 16.91 7.08
N ALA A 420 15.39 16.31 6.49
CA ALA A 420 15.26 15.60 5.22
C ALA A 420 14.22 14.47 5.28
N VAL A 421 14.18 13.70 6.37
CA VAL A 421 13.16 12.66 6.60
C VAL A 421 11.76 13.27 6.70
N GLU A 422 11.61 14.36 7.45
CA GLU A 422 10.32 15.05 7.60
C GLU A 422 9.79 15.58 6.26
N VAL A 423 10.65 16.24 5.47
CA VAL A 423 10.32 16.73 4.13
C VAL A 423 9.96 15.56 3.20
N MET A 424 10.77 14.49 3.19
CA MET A 424 10.49 13.32 2.36
C MET A 424 9.15 12.68 2.71
N ILE A 425 8.84 12.52 4.00
CA ILE A 425 7.57 11.95 4.46
C ILE A 425 6.40 12.85 4.07
N GLU A 426 6.51 14.16 4.29
CA GLU A 426 5.46 15.12 3.98
C GLU A 426 5.12 15.11 2.49
N LEU A 427 6.11 15.35 1.63
CA LEU A 427 5.90 15.42 0.18
C LEU A 427 5.41 14.07 -0.37
N ASN A 428 6.00 12.96 0.07
CA ASN A 428 5.59 11.64 -0.38
C ASN A 428 4.13 11.33 0.01
N ASN A 429 3.76 11.59 1.27
CA ASN A 429 2.44 11.24 1.78
C ASN A 429 1.33 12.19 1.32
N LYS A 430 1.69 13.45 1.02
CA LYS A 430 0.77 14.46 0.47
C LYS A 430 0.37 14.15 -0.98
N TYR A 431 1.31 13.69 -1.81
CA TYR A 431 1.07 13.55 -3.25
C TYR A 431 1.01 12.12 -3.77
N ALA A 432 1.82 11.19 -3.25
CA ALA A 432 1.92 9.85 -3.83
C ALA A 432 0.66 9.02 -3.51
N LEU A 433 0.00 8.49 -4.55
CA LEU A 433 -1.09 7.53 -4.40
C LEU A 433 -0.64 6.26 -3.68
N ASP A 434 0.65 5.91 -3.73
CA ASP A 434 1.26 4.80 -3.01
C ASP A 434 2.02 5.23 -1.73
N GLY A 435 1.78 6.45 -1.23
CA GLY A 435 2.34 6.97 0.02
C GLY A 435 1.61 6.48 1.28
N ARG A 436 2.11 6.83 2.47
CA ARG A 436 1.64 6.35 3.79
C ARG A 436 1.66 4.83 3.92
N ASP A 437 2.59 4.21 3.21
CA ASP A 437 2.66 2.77 3.04
C ASP A 437 3.97 2.23 3.65
N PRO A 438 4.00 0.99 4.19
CA PRO A 438 5.25 0.36 4.62
C PRO A 438 6.38 0.46 3.58
N ASN A 439 6.02 0.42 2.30
CA ASN A 439 6.96 0.54 1.18
C ASN A 439 7.50 1.95 1.02
N SER A 440 6.65 2.98 1.16
CA SER A 440 7.10 4.36 1.03
C SER A 440 8.03 4.75 2.17
N TYR A 441 7.75 4.34 3.41
CA TYR A 441 8.69 4.52 4.52
C TYR A 441 9.99 3.75 4.29
N SER A 442 9.92 2.53 3.77
CA SER A 442 11.13 1.77 3.44
C SER A 442 11.99 2.45 2.37
N GLY A 443 11.37 2.98 1.31
CA GLY A 443 12.06 3.72 0.25
C GLY A 443 12.67 5.04 0.71
N ILE A 444 11.95 5.81 1.53
CA ILE A 444 12.45 7.04 2.15
C ILE A 444 13.69 6.71 2.99
N PHE A 445 13.59 5.76 3.92
CA PHE A 445 14.69 5.45 4.83
C PHE A 445 15.85 4.71 4.14
N TRP A 446 15.60 4.04 3.01
CA TRP A 446 16.67 3.53 2.16
C TRP A 446 17.54 4.66 1.59
N CYS A 447 16.97 5.84 1.32
CA CYS A 447 17.74 7.00 0.88
C CYS A 447 18.79 7.43 1.92
N LEU A 448 18.56 7.14 3.21
CA LEU A 448 19.48 7.39 4.32
C LEU A 448 20.28 6.16 4.78
N GLY A 449 20.14 4.99 4.12
CA GLY A 449 20.96 3.80 4.39
C GLY A 449 20.23 2.60 4.99
N ARG A 450 18.91 2.64 5.25
CA ARG A 450 18.17 1.43 5.64
C ARG A 450 18.21 0.40 4.51
N TYR A 451 18.48 -0.87 4.84
CA TYR A 451 18.60 -1.98 3.89
C TYR A 451 19.73 -1.88 2.87
N ASP A 452 20.59 -0.87 2.98
CA ASP A 452 21.80 -0.72 2.18
C ASP A 452 23.03 -0.97 3.06
N ARG A 453 24.20 -0.95 2.42
CA ARG A 453 25.50 -1.02 3.08
C ARG A 453 26.21 0.34 3.03
N PRO A 454 27.26 0.56 3.83
CA PRO A 454 28.16 1.69 3.64
C PRO A 454 28.81 1.68 2.24
N TRP A 455 28.92 2.86 1.63
CA TRP A 455 29.57 3.09 0.33
C TRP A 455 30.85 3.90 0.49
N GLY A 456 31.86 3.55 -0.31
CA GLY A 456 33.09 4.32 -0.47
C GLY A 456 33.18 4.96 -1.86
N PRO A 457 33.93 6.07 -2.04
CA PRO A 457 34.55 6.86 -0.97
C PRO A 457 33.51 7.60 -0.12
N GLU A 458 33.86 7.91 1.12
CA GLU A 458 33.06 8.78 2.00
C GLU A 458 33.02 10.21 1.42
N ARG A 459 31.85 10.86 1.52
CA ARG A 459 31.59 12.16 0.87
C ARG A 459 31.09 13.18 1.89
N PRO A 460 31.38 14.47 1.70
CA PRO A 460 30.74 15.51 2.50
C PRO A 460 29.21 15.37 2.48
N ILE A 461 28.57 15.75 3.58
CA ILE A 461 27.11 15.72 3.86
C ILE A 461 26.55 14.30 4.01
N LEU A 462 26.82 13.43 3.03
CA LEU A 462 26.21 12.09 2.95
C LEU A 462 27.02 11.01 3.68
N GLY A 463 28.30 11.28 3.96
CA GLY A 463 29.23 10.31 4.50
C GLY A 463 29.28 9.04 3.64
N LYS A 464 28.96 7.90 4.25
CA LYS A 464 28.93 6.57 3.62
C LYS A 464 27.57 6.17 3.07
N VAL A 465 26.57 7.05 3.09
CA VAL A 465 25.29 6.80 2.41
C VAL A 465 25.52 6.77 0.90
N ARG A 466 24.86 5.84 0.20
CA ARG A 466 24.99 5.71 -1.26
C ARG A 466 24.70 7.05 -1.95
N TYR A 467 25.67 7.54 -2.70
CA TYR A 467 25.53 8.74 -3.51
C TYR A 467 24.80 8.48 -4.84
N MET A 468 23.95 9.42 -5.25
CA MET A 468 23.38 9.49 -6.60
C MET A 468 23.45 10.93 -7.10
N SER A 469 23.88 11.13 -8.34
CA SER A 469 23.93 12.45 -8.96
C SER A 469 23.10 12.50 -10.24
N THR A 470 22.48 13.66 -10.48
CA THR A 470 21.71 13.92 -11.69
C THR A 470 22.53 13.75 -12.95
N LYS A 471 23.77 14.28 -12.97
CA LYS A 471 24.69 14.10 -14.12
C LYS A 471 24.93 12.64 -14.47
N ASN A 472 25.15 11.78 -13.47
CA ASN A 472 25.35 10.35 -13.74
C ASN A 472 24.05 9.65 -14.14
N THR A 473 22.92 10.01 -13.53
CA THR A 473 21.60 9.50 -13.90
C THR A 473 21.26 9.82 -15.35
N ALA A 474 21.43 11.09 -15.76
CA ALA A 474 21.18 11.55 -17.13
C ALA A 474 22.07 10.90 -18.19
N ARG A 475 23.30 10.50 -17.80
CA ARG A 475 24.19 9.75 -18.69
C ARG A 475 23.83 8.27 -18.80
N LYS A 476 23.32 7.67 -17.72
CA LYS A 476 23.07 6.23 -17.62
C LYS A 476 21.70 5.83 -18.17
N LEU A 477 20.70 6.70 -18.04
CA LEU A 477 19.31 6.39 -18.28
C LEU A 477 18.75 7.21 -19.44
N ARG A 478 17.68 6.67 -20.05
CA ARG A 478 16.90 7.35 -21.08
C ARG A 478 15.88 8.22 -20.35
N ILE A 479 16.06 9.54 -20.42
CA ILE A 479 15.29 10.54 -19.67
C ILE A 479 14.87 11.75 -20.51
N GLN A 480 15.03 11.68 -21.83
CA GLN A 480 14.81 12.84 -22.70
C GLN A 480 13.31 13.15 -22.77
N ASP A 481 12.49 12.12 -23.03
CA ASP A 481 11.04 12.26 -23.07
C ASP A 481 10.49 12.60 -21.68
N TYR A 482 11.09 12.04 -20.64
CA TYR A 482 10.77 12.39 -19.26
C TYR A 482 10.99 13.88 -18.96
N LEU A 483 12.14 14.44 -19.37
CA LEU A 483 12.42 15.87 -19.20
C LEU A 483 11.55 16.73 -20.12
N ALA A 484 11.18 16.27 -21.31
CA ALA A 484 10.24 16.98 -22.16
C ALA A 484 8.83 17.06 -21.53
N ALA A 485 8.39 15.99 -20.87
CA ALA A 485 7.08 15.92 -20.24
C ALA A 485 6.99 16.69 -18.90
N TRP A 486 8.08 16.72 -18.13
CA TRP A 486 8.06 17.20 -16.74
C TRP A 486 9.09 18.28 -16.41
N GLY A 487 10.04 18.55 -17.31
CA GLY A 487 11.05 19.60 -17.18
C GLY A 487 10.44 21.01 -17.20
N PRO A 488 11.26 22.07 -17.08
CA PRO A 488 10.78 23.45 -17.19
C PRO A 488 9.95 23.62 -18.47
N GLU A 489 8.79 24.26 -18.35
CA GLU A 489 8.14 24.81 -19.53
C GLU A 489 9.17 25.77 -20.14
N VAL A 490 9.70 25.41 -21.30
CA VAL A 490 10.49 26.34 -22.08
C VAL A 490 9.48 27.42 -22.47
N GLU A 491 9.58 28.60 -21.86
CA GLU A 491 8.95 29.79 -22.45
C GLU A 491 9.48 29.86 -23.88
N LEU A 492 8.60 29.59 -24.85
CA LEU A 492 8.88 29.73 -26.28
C LEU A 492 9.05 31.19 -26.66
#